data_AF-A0A2K6WEY4-F1
#
_entry.id   AF-A0A2K6WEY4-F1
#
_cell.length_a   1.000
_cell.length_b   1.000
_cell.length_c   1.000
_cell.angle_alpha   90.00
_cell.angle_beta   90.00
_cell.angle_gamma   90.00
#
_symmetry.space_group_name_H-M   'P 1'
#
loop_
_entity.id
_entity.type
_entity.pdbx_description
1 polymer ?
#
loop_
_entity_poly.entity_id
_entity_poly.type
_entity_poly.pdbx_seq_one_letter_code
_entity_poly.pdbx_strand_id
1 'polypeptide(L)'
;LIQGVGQVKRNRIEEMKLSPVRLSLEFGKLGKIYGQYKFTLAPNEQRVFKGFWKDATLKVLKNTWFDRWYLWLPQGVLFYFMTKLCVEMNYEAYRKKPEEFTNEGILKNE
;
A
#
# COMPACT_ATOMS: atom_id res chain seq x y z
N LEU A 1 -17.86 -65.25 -22.18
CA LEU A 1 -16.51 -65.01 -21.63
C LEU A 1 -16.41 -63.54 -21.26
N ILE A 2 -16.86 -63.15 -20.07
CA ILE A 2 -16.00 -62.83 -18.91
C ILE A 2 -14.85 -61.89 -19.29
N GLN A 3 -15.00 -60.61 -18.96
CA GLN A 3 -14.04 -59.88 -18.11
C GLN A 3 -14.71 -58.59 -17.61
N GLY A 4 -15.33 -58.71 -16.45
CA GLY A 4 -15.55 -57.57 -15.59
C GLY A 4 -14.22 -57.20 -14.95
N VAL A 5 -13.82 -55.93 -15.07
CA VAL A 5 -12.80 -55.33 -14.21
C VAL A 5 -13.40 -54.05 -13.65
N GLY A 6 -13.63 -54.07 -12.34
CA GLY A 6 -14.31 -53.03 -11.59
C GLY A 6 -13.66 -51.67 -11.78
N GLN A 7 -14.49 -50.70 -12.16
CA GLN A 7 -14.16 -49.29 -12.05
C GLN A 7 -14.15 -48.94 -10.56
N VAL A 8 -12.94 -48.98 -10.00
CA VAL A 8 -12.62 -48.50 -8.65
C VAL A 8 -13.18 -47.09 -8.50
N LYS A 9 -14.12 -46.97 -7.56
CA LYS A 9 -14.79 -45.76 -7.11
C LYS A 9 -13.72 -44.77 -6.61
N ARG A 10 -13.19 -43.95 -7.51
CA ARG A 10 -12.22 -42.89 -7.20
C ARG A 10 -12.94 -41.81 -6.41
N ASN A 11 -12.74 -41.84 -5.09
CA ASN A 11 -13.28 -40.86 -4.16
C ASN A 11 -12.82 -39.45 -4.55
N ARG A 12 -13.76 -38.69 -5.12
CA ARG A 12 -14.16 -37.35 -4.70
C ARG A 12 -13.07 -36.53 -3.99
N ILE A 13 -12.14 -36.01 -4.77
CA ILE A 13 -11.55 -34.69 -4.51
C ILE A 13 -12.17 -33.79 -5.59
N GLU A 14 -13.42 -33.39 -5.37
CA GLU A 14 -13.94 -32.23 -6.07
C GLU A 14 -13.25 -31.02 -5.43
N GLU A 15 -12.08 -30.66 -5.97
CA GLU A 15 -11.59 -29.30 -5.84
C GLU A 15 -12.74 -28.39 -6.24
N MET A 16 -13.26 -27.61 -5.27
CA MET A 16 -14.14 -26.50 -5.57
C MET A 16 -13.37 -25.57 -6.49
N LYS A 17 -13.51 -25.78 -7.81
CA LYS A 17 -13.10 -24.83 -8.83
C LYS A 17 -13.92 -23.57 -8.58
N LEU A 18 -13.36 -22.65 -7.80
CA LEU A 18 -13.81 -21.27 -7.67
C LEU A 18 -13.82 -20.70 -9.09
N SER A 19 -14.94 -20.87 -9.79
CA SER A 19 -15.10 -20.28 -11.11
C SER A 19 -15.09 -18.77 -10.91
N PRO A 20 -14.22 -18.02 -11.60
CA PRO A 20 -14.21 -16.54 -11.54
C PRO A 20 -15.60 -15.96 -11.83
N VAL A 21 -16.41 -16.69 -12.59
CA VAL A 21 -17.79 -16.36 -12.98
C VAL A 21 -18.76 -16.23 -11.79
N ARG A 22 -18.52 -16.89 -10.65
CA ARG A 22 -19.34 -16.70 -9.43
C ARG A 22 -18.97 -15.45 -8.64
N LEU A 23 -17.77 -14.93 -8.84
CA LEU A 23 -17.31 -13.66 -8.27
C LEU A 23 -17.53 -12.48 -9.23
N SER A 24 -18.11 -12.72 -10.41
CA SER A 24 -18.51 -11.66 -11.33
C SER A 24 -19.66 -10.86 -10.72
N LEU A 25 -19.30 -9.75 -10.10
CA LEU A 25 -20.21 -8.72 -9.60
C LEU A 25 -20.94 -8.07 -10.78
N GLU A 26 -22.04 -8.68 -11.19
CA GLU A 26 -22.92 -8.14 -12.22
C GLU A 26 -23.76 -6.99 -11.65
N PHE A 27 -23.96 -5.93 -12.45
CA PHE A 27 -24.92 -4.88 -12.14
C PHE A 27 -26.30 -5.49 -11.88
N GLY A 28 -26.84 -5.29 -10.68
CA GLY A 28 -28.09 -5.92 -10.21
C GLY A 28 -27.90 -6.91 -9.04
N LYS A 29 -26.69 -7.45 -8.83
CA LYS A 29 -26.35 -8.30 -7.67
C LYS A 29 -25.49 -7.60 -6.60
N LEU A 30 -25.30 -6.27 -6.73
CA LEU A 30 -24.47 -5.44 -5.85
C LEU A 30 -25.03 -5.29 -4.42
N GLY A 31 -26.34 -5.45 -4.24
CA GLY A 31 -27.02 -5.30 -2.96
C GLY A 31 -28.42 -4.73 -3.12
N LYS A 32 -29.29 -4.96 -2.13
CA LYS A 32 -30.66 -4.40 -2.12
C LYS A 32 -30.61 -3.02 -1.45
N ILE A 33 -30.96 -1.98 -2.20
CA ILE A 33 -31.03 -0.59 -1.72
C ILE A 33 -32.49 -0.15 -1.80
N TYR A 34 -33.08 0.27 -0.69
CA TYR A 34 -34.47 0.74 -0.62
C TYR A 34 -34.50 2.23 -0.26
N GLY A 35 -35.38 3.01 -0.90
CA GLY A 35 -35.69 4.39 -0.49
C GLY A 35 -34.71 5.49 -0.92
N GLN A 36 -33.77 5.25 -1.84
CA GLN A 36 -32.90 6.29 -2.37
C GLN A 36 -33.45 6.90 -3.66
N TYR A 37 -33.77 8.20 -3.63
CA TYR A 37 -34.06 8.99 -4.83
C TYR A 37 -32.81 9.79 -5.22
N LYS A 38 -32.38 9.68 -6.48
CA LYS A 38 -31.23 10.40 -7.02
C LYS A 38 -31.70 11.28 -8.17
N PHE A 39 -31.48 12.58 -8.04
CA PHE A 39 -31.78 13.55 -9.09
C PHE A 39 -30.47 13.93 -9.78
N THR A 40 -30.42 13.67 -11.08
CA THR A 40 -29.28 14.04 -11.93
C THR A 40 -29.79 14.80 -13.13
N LEU A 41 -29.20 15.95 -13.42
CA LEU A 41 -29.45 16.70 -14.66
C LEU A 41 -28.81 15.96 -15.83
N ALA A 42 -29.38 16.08 -17.03
CA ALA A 42 -28.78 15.51 -18.23
C ALA A 42 -27.40 16.18 -18.51
N PRO A 43 -26.42 15.44 -19.06
CA PRO A 43 -25.04 15.94 -19.18
C PRO A 43 -24.90 17.17 -20.10
N ASN A 44 -25.80 17.35 -21.05
CA ASN A 44 -25.86 18.51 -21.95
C ASN A 44 -26.30 19.81 -21.25
N GLU A 45 -27.05 19.72 -20.15
CA GLU A 45 -27.52 20.88 -19.38
C GLU A 45 -26.52 21.33 -18.31
N GLN A 46 -25.49 20.51 -18.05
CA GLN A 46 -24.49 20.79 -17.03
C GLN A 46 -23.28 21.50 -17.62
N ARG A 47 -22.81 22.56 -16.94
CA ARG A 47 -21.51 23.17 -17.28
C ARG A 47 -20.37 22.27 -16.81
N VAL A 48 -19.58 21.76 -17.75
CA VAL A 48 -18.46 20.83 -17.52
C VAL A 48 -17.47 21.36 -16.47
N PHE A 49 -17.17 22.66 -16.50
CA PHE A 49 -16.21 23.30 -15.60
C PHE A 49 -16.85 24.16 -14.51
N LYS A 50 -18.05 23.79 -14.03
CA LYS A 50 -18.72 24.54 -12.97
C LYS A 50 -17.86 24.52 -11.69
N GLY A 51 -17.28 25.68 -11.35
CA GLY A 51 -16.44 25.82 -10.17
C GLY A 51 -15.05 25.20 -10.29
N PHE A 52 -14.51 25.03 -11.50
CA PHE A 52 -13.21 24.38 -11.74
C PHE A 52 -12.12 24.87 -10.79
N TRP A 53 -11.93 26.18 -10.63
CA TRP A 53 -10.90 26.69 -9.72
C TRP A 53 -11.19 26.35 -8.25
N LYS A 54 -12.42 26.49 -7.78
CA LYS A 54 -12.76 26.21 -6.39
C LYS A 54 -12.63 24.72 -6.06
N ASP A 55 -13.02 23.85 -6.99
CA ASP A 55 -13.00 22.40 -6.76
C ASP A 55 -11.63 21.78 -7.08
N ALA A 56 -10.96 22.24 -8.14
CA ALA A 56 -9.66 21.69 -8.52
C ALA A 56 -8.52 22.20 -7.64
N THR A 57 -8.51 23.47 -7.22
CA THR A 57 -7.40 23.99 -6.40
C THR A 57 -7.74 23.98 -4.92
N LEU A 58 -8.84 24.61 -4.49
CA LEU A 58 -9.12 24.74 -3.06
C LEU A 58 -9.47 23.41 -2.40
N LYS A 59 -10.33 22.56 -3.02
CA LYS A 59 -10.64 21.26 -2.42
C LYS A 59 -9.45 20.31 -2.45
N VAL A 60 -8.68 20.25 -3.54
CA VAL A 60 -7.51 19.37 -3.63
C VAL A 60 -6.42 19.80 -2.66
N LEU A 61 -6.14 21.11 -2.58
CA LEU A 61 -5.20 21.65 -1.62
C LEU A 61 -5.65 21.35 -0.19
N LYS A 62 -6.94 21.56 0.13
CA LYS A 62 -7.47 21.26 1.46
C LYS A 62 -7.35 19.80 1.82
N ASN A 63 -7.77 18.91 0.93
CA ASN A 63 -7.75 17.47 1.19
C ASN A 63 -6.31 16.92 1.27
N THR A 64 -5.39 17.45 0.46
CA THR A 64 -4.00 16.95 0.39
C THR A 64 -3.13 17.53 1.51
N TRP A 65 -3.23 18.83 1.75
CA TRP A 65 -2.38 19.53 2.70
C TRP A 65 -3.00 19.67 4.09
N PHE A 66 -4.30 19.89 4.24
CA PHE A 66 -4.88 20.07 5.58
C PHE A 66 -5.45 18.77 6.16
N ASP A 67 -6.13 17.96 5.36
CA ASP A 67 -6.76 16.74 5.90
C ASP A 67 -5.79 15.55 5.97
N ARG A 68 -4.65 15.62 5.27
CA ARG A 68 -3.71 14.49 5.12
C ARG A 68 -2.25 14.83 5.39
N TRP A 69 -1.91 16.01 5.93
CA TRP A 69 -0.50 16.33 6.24
C TRP A 69 0.18 15.29 7.12
N TYR A 70 -0.52 14.77 8.12
CA TYR A 70 0.03 13.81 9.09
C TYR A 70 0.44 12.47 8.46
N LEU A 71 -0.03 12.12 7.25
CA LEU A 71 0.35 10.88 6.57
C LEU A 71 1.76 10.95 5.99
N TRP A 72 2.24 12.14 5.61
CA TRP A 72 3.51 12.29 4.89
C TRP A 72 4.53 13.18 5.61
N LEU A 73 4.09 14.20 6.36
CA LEU A 73 5.00 15.13 7.05
C LEU A 73 5.85 14.43 8.12
N PRO A 74 5.28 13.62 9.04
CA PRO A 74 6.06 12.90 10.03
C PRO A 74 7.06 11.92 9.41
N GLN A 75 6.67 11.24 8.33
CA GLN A 75 7.55 10.33 7.60
C GLN A 75 8.73 11.07 6.99
N GLY A 76 8.49 12.23 6.36
CA GLY A 76 9.54 13.07 5.80
C GLY A 76 10.51 13.61 6.85
N VAL A 77 9.98 14.06 8.00
CA VAL A 77 10.80 14.57 9.11
C VAL A 77 11.65 13.46 9.72
N LEU A 78 11.06 12.29 9.97
CA LEU A 78 11.79 11.13 10.50
C LEU A 78 12.92 10.71 9.56
N PHE A 79 12.66 10.61 8.25
CA PHE A 79 13.69 10.28 7.26
C PHE A 79 14.82 11.31 7.22
N TYR A 80 14.49 12.60 7.36
CA TYR A 80 15.50 13.65 7.39
C TYR A 80 16.41 13.54 8.63
N PHE A 81 15.87 13.28 9.81
CA PHE A 81 16.67 13.08 11.01
C PHE A 81 17.53 11.81 10.93
N MET A 82 16.97 10.71 10.41
CA MET A 82 17.70 9.46 10.22
C MET A 82 18.89 9.63 9.26
N THR A 83 18.71 10.34 8.16
CA THR A 83 19.80 10.58 7.19
C THR A 83 20.88 11.48 7.79
N LYS A 84 20.52 12.52 8.54
CA LYS A 84 21.47 13.36 9.30
C LYS A 84 22.32 12.54 10.27
N LEU A 85 21.67 11.72 11.11
CA LEU A 85 22.37 10.86 12.08
C LEU A 85 23.27 9.84 11.38
N CYS A 86 22.81 9.24 10.28
CA CYS A 86 23.59 8.27 9.53
C CYS A 86 24.84 8.91 8.89
N VAL A 87 24.74 10.14 8.38
CA VAL A 87 25.90 10.88 7.86
C VAL A 87 26.89 11.20 8.97
N GLU A 88 26.42 11.61 10.15
CA GLU A 88 27.27 11.92 11.30
C GLU A 88 27.98 10.67 11.83
N MET A 89 27.28 9.56 12.02
CA MET A 89 27.87 8.29 12.44
C MET A 89 28.88 7.75 11.40
N ASN A 90 28.59 7.88 10.11
CA ASN A 90 29.55 7.52 9.08
C ASN A 90 30.82 8.39 9.18
N TYR A 91 30.66 9.70 9.37
CA TYR A 91 31.81 10.59 9.52
C TYR A 91 32.66 10.25 10.76
N GLU A 92 32.03 9.87 11.88
CA GLU A 92 32.74 9.42 13.08
C GLU A 92 33.40 8.05 12.91
N ALA A 93 32.75 7.12 12.22
CA ALA A 93 33.30 5.79 11.96
C ALA A 93 34.55 5.82 11.05
N TYR A 94 34.59 6.72 10.08
CA TYR A 94 35.78 6.90 9.22
C TYR A 94 36.87 7.76 9.85
N ARG A 95 36.60 8.43 10.98
CA ARG A 95 37.63 9.16 11.71
C ARG A 95 38.46 8.18 12.52
N LYS A 96 39.76 8.09 12.20
CA LYS A 96 40.72 7.29 12.98
C LYS A 96 40.68 7.74 14.44
N LYS A 97 40.26 6.83 15.33
CA LYS A 97 40.27 7.10 16.78
C LYS A 97 41.71 6.94 17.28
N PRO A 98 42.24 7.89 18.06
CA PRO A 98 43.59 7.80 18.61
C PRO A 98 43.76 6.59 19.55
N GLU A 99 42.65 6.05 20.05
CA GLU A 99 42.57 4.92 20.98
C GLU A 99 43.09 3.59 20.40
N GLU A 100 42.98 3.39 19.08
CA GLU A 100 43.53 2.19 18.41
C GLU A 100 45.06 2.18 18.43
N PHE A 101 45.71 3.34 18.49
CA PHE A 101 47.17 3.45 18.51
C PHE A 101 47.79 3.32 19.91
N THR A 102 46.99 3.44 20.98
CA THR A 102 47.51 3.36 22.35
C THR A 102 47.86 1.94 22.76
N ASN A 103 47.21 0.93 22.16
CA ASN A 103 47.36 -0.48 22.54
C ASN A 103 48.35 -1.26 21.66
N GLU A 104 48.91 -0.67 20.61
CA GLU A 104 49.93 -1.32 19.77
C GLU A 104 51.32 -1.36 20.44
N GLY A 105 51.53 -0.58 21.51
CA GLY A 105 52.79 -0.52 22.26
C GLY A 105 52.91 -1.47 23.45
N ILE A 106 51.81 -2.12 23.87
CA ILE A 106 51.84 -3.06 25.00
C ILE A 106 51.96 -4.46 24.41
N LEU A 107 53.19 -4.98 24.38
CA LEU A 107 53.42 -6.40 24.17
C LEU A 107 52.52 -7.17 25.15
N LYS A 108 51.61 -7.97 24.58
CA LYS A 108 50.83 -8.96 25.30
C LYS A 108 51.84 -9.99 25.80
N ASN A 109 52.39 -9.76 27.00
CA ASN A 109 53.32 -10.69 27.63
C ASN A 109 52.60 -12.02 27.83
N GLU A 110 52.96 -13.01 27.03
CA GLU A 110 53.04 -14.42 27.46
C GLU A 110 54.06 -14.55 28.60
#